data_AF-A0A920LG49-F1
#
_entry.id   AF-A0A920LG49-F1
#
_cell.length_a   1.000
_cell.length_b   1.000
_cell.length_c   1.000
_cell.angle_alpha   90.00
_cell.angle_beta   90.00
_cell.angle_gamma   90.00
#
_symmetry.space_group_name_H-M   'P 1'
#
loop_
_entity.id
_entity.type
_entity.pdbx_description
1 polymer ?
#
loop_
_entity_poly.entity_id
_entity_poly.type
_entity_poly.pdbx_seq_one_letter_code
_entity_poly.pdbx_strand_id
1 'polypeptide(L)' 'MFAIWLLSSAIANFFAGITGSYIDPVVQDYGMAAFFLIFAVIPTIVGLLMIFSNKKIVKMMHGIN' A
#
# COMPACT_ATOMS: atom_id res chain seq x y z
N MET A 1 -4.63 -6.71 -18.83
CA MET A 1 -5.07 -5.80 -17.74
C MET A 1 -5.95 -6.50 -16.71
N PHE A 2 -7.06 -7.15 -17.10
CA PHE A 2 -8.08 -7.64 -16.15
C PHE A 2 -7.57 -8.66 -15.10
N ALA A 3 -6.83 -9.70 -15.51
CA ALA A 3 -6.34 -10.73 -14.58
C ALA A 3 -5.32 -10.21 -13.56
N ILE A 4 -4.39 -9.35 -14.00
CA ILE A 4 -3.38 -8.74 -13.12
C ILE A 4 -4.04 -7.77 -12.14
N TRP A 5 -5.05 -7.04 -12.60
CA TRP A 5 -5.82 -6.12 -11.75
C TRP A 5 -6.61 -6.87 -10.67
N LEU A 6 -7.32 -7.95 -11.03
CA LEU A 6 -8.04 -8.78 -10.05
C LEU A 6 -7.10 -9.46 -9.06
N LEU A 7 -5.96 -9.98 -9.53
CA LEU A 7 -4.95 -10.59 -8.67
C LEU A 7 -4.37 -9.58 -7.68
N SER A 8 -4.02 -8.38 -8.14
CA SER A 8 -3.56 -7.29 -7.28
C SER A 8 -4.61 -6.93 -6.21
N SER A 9 -5.88 -6.84 -6.59
CA SER A 9 -6.97 -6.55 -5.66
C SER A 9 -7.20 -7.68 -4.64
N ALA A 10 -7.13 -8.94 -5.06
CA ALA A 10 -7.25 -10.09 -4.16
C ALA A 10 -6.11 -10.12 -3.13
N ILE A 11 -4.88 -9.88 -3.59
CA ILE A 11 -3.70 -9.79 -2.73
C ILE A 11 -3.82 -8.64 -1.74
N ALA A 12 -4.23 -7.45 -2.20
CA ALA A 12 -4.42 -6.29 -1.34
C ALA A 12 -5.46 -6.56 -0.23
N ASN A 13 -6.60 -7.17 -0.57
CA ASN A 13 -7.63 -7.50 0.43
C ASN A 13 -7.16 -8.58 1.41
N PHE A 14 -6.39 -9.57 0.96
CA PHE A 14 -5.81 -10.59 1.85
C PHE A 14 -4.85 -9.97 2.88
N PHE A 15 -3.94 -9.11 2.43
CA PHE A 15 -3.04 -8.39 3.34
C PHE A 15 -3.76 -7.40 4.24
N ALA A 16 -4.83 -6.75 3.75
CA ALA A 16 -5.67 -5.88 4.59
C ALA A 16 -6.37 -6.67 5.70
N GLY A 17 -6.84 -7.90 5.42
CA GLY A 17 -7.43 -8.79 6.42
C GLY A 17 -6.43 -9.21 7.50
N ILE A 18 -5.21 -9.57 7.10
CA ILE A 18 -4.13 -9.91 8.04
C ILE A 18 -3.75 -8.67 8.88
N THR A 19 -3.53 -7.52 8.25
CA THR A 19 -3.15 -6.29 8.95
C THR A 19 -4.27 -5.82 9.88
N GLY A 20 -5.53 -6.01 9.49
CA GLY A 20 -6.70 -5.78 10.33
C GLY A 20 -6.81 -6.73 11.53
N SER A 21 -6.38 -7.99 11.40
CA SER A 21 -6.34 -8.91 12.56
C SER A 21 -5.34 -8.50 13.64
N TYR A 22 -4.36 -7.65 13.31
CA TYR A 22 -3.42 -7.08 14.27
C TYR A 22 -3.92 -5.78 14.92
N ILE A 23 -5.17 -5.36 14.69
CA ILE A 23 -5.77 -4.19 15.35
C ILE A 23 -5.68 -4.35 16.88
N ASP A 24 -6.18 -5.46 17.41
CA ASP A 24 -6.30 -5.66 18.86
C ASP A 24 -4.95 -5.53 19.60
N PRO A 25 -3.86 -6.24 19.23
CA PRO A 25 -2.58 -6.09 19.92
C PRO A 25 -1.95 -4.70 19.73
N VAL A 26 -2.07 -4.10 18.54
CA VAL A 26 -1.49 -2.76 18.28
C VAL A 26 -2.20 -1.68 19.08
N VAL A 27 -3.53 -1.75 19.16
CA VAL A 27 -4.34 -0.80 19.94
C VAL A 27 -4.11 -0.99 21.43
N GLN A 28 -3.91 -2.22 21.91
CA GLN A 28 -3.67 -2.48 23.32
C GLN A 28 -2.32 -1.91 23.79
N ASP A 29 -1.27 -2.01 22.97
CA ASP A 29 0.08 -1.58 23.36
C ASP A 29 0.37 -0.11 23.01
N TYR A 30 -0.17 0.41 21.91
CA TYR A 30 0.16 1.74 21.36
C TYR A 30 -1.06 2.66 21.16
N GLY A 31 -2.27 2.16 21.39
CA GLY A 31 -3.51 2.93 21.23
C GLY A 31 -4.02 3.02 19.78
N MET A 32 -5.29 3.43 19.65
CA MET A 32 -5.97 3.51 18.36
C MET A 32 -5.37 4.55 17.40
N ALA A 33 -4.79 5.63 17.92
CA ALA A 33 -4.12 6.64 17.11
C ALA A 33 -2.87 6.08 16.40
N ALA A 34 -2.10 5.21 17.07
CA ALA A 34 -0.92 4.59 16.48
C ALA A 34 -1.29 3.66 15.31
N PHE A 35 -2.38 2.89 15.45
CA PHE A 35 -2.89 2.04 14.38
C PHE A 35 -3.19 2.83 13.10
N PHE A 36 -3.95 3.92 13.21
CA PHE A 36 -4.26 4.76 12.06
C PHE A 36 -3.04 5.52 11.51
N LEU A 37 -2.08 5.89 12.36
CA LEU A 37 -0.83 6.50 11.90
C LEU A 37 -0.02 5.53 11.03
N ILE A 38 0.03 4.25 11.37
CA ILE A 38 0.68 3.23 10.52
C ILE A 38 0.00 3.17 9.14
N PHE A 39 -1.34 3.17 9.12
CA PHE A 39 -2.12 3.20 7.88
C PHE A 39 -2.00 4.50 7.08
N ALA A 40 -1.62 5.61 7.71
CA ALA A 40 -1.38 6.87 7.02
C ALA A 40 0.05 6.96 6.49
N VAL A 41 1.04 6.66 7.33
CA VAL A 41 2.46 6.84 7.02
C VAL A 41 2.93 5.89 5.93
N ILE A 42 2.52 4.61 5.96
CA ILE A 42 2.96 3.62 4.98
C ILE A 42 2.54 4.01 3.55
N PRO A 43 1.25 4.28 3.25
CA PRO A 43 0.84 4.73 1.92
C PRO A 43 1.47 6.06 1.52
N THR A 44 1.66 7.00 2.45
CA THR A 44 2.34 8.27 2.14
C THR A 44 3.78 8.04 1.67
N ILE A 45 4.55 7.18 2.34
CA ILE A 45 5.92 6.86 1.94
C ILE A 45 5.93 6.19 0.57
N VAL A 46 5.05 5.20 0.35
CA VAL A 46 4.95 4.50 -0.95
C VAL A 46 4.56 5.46 -2.08
N GLY A 47 3.61 6.37 -1.83
CA GLY A 47 3.21 7.41 -2.77
C GLY A 47 4.34 8.36 -3.12
N LEU A 48 5.14 8.80 -2.13
CA LEU A 48 6.33 9.60 -2.36
C LEU A 48 7.36 8.86 -3.20
N LEU A 49 7.63 7.58 -2.89
CA LEU A 49 8.56 6.74 -3.66
C LEU A 49 8.10 6.58 -5.12
N MET A 50 6.79 6.46 -5.36
CA MET A 50 6.23 6.43 -6.72
C MET A 50 6.45 7.75 -7.47
N ILE A 51 6.27 8.89 -6.80
CA ILE A 51 6.53 10.22 -7.39
C ILE A 51 8.02 10.38 -7.75
N PHE A 52 8.93 10.01 -6.85
CA PHE A 52 10.37 10.05 -7.14
C PHE A 52 10.77 9.11 -8.27
N SER A 53 10.13 7.94 -8.34
CA SER A 53 10.39 6.92 -9.37
C SER A 53 9.68 7.20 -10.69
N ASN A 54 8.92 8.30 -10.81
CA ASN A 54 8.11 8.62 -11.99
C ASN A 54 8.92 8.56 -13.29
N LYS A 55 10.11 9.17 -13.33
CA LYS A 55 10.99 9.14 -14.52
C LYS A 55 11.40 7.73 -14.94
N LYS A 56 11.61 6.83 -13.97
CA LYS A 56 11.98 5.43 -14.23
C LYS A 56 10.76 4.64 -14.72
N ILE A 57 9.60 4.84 -14.09
CA ILE A 57 8.33 4.20 -14.46
C ILE A 57 7.95 4.57 -15.89
N VAL A 58 7.95 5.86 -16.23
CA VAL A 58 7.64 6.35 -17.59
C VAL A 58 8.62 5.79 -18.63
N LYS A 59 9.91 5.69 -18.32
CA LYS A 59 10.90 5.09 -19.22
C LYS A 59 10.66 3.59 -19.48
N MET A 60 10.04 2.87 -18.55
CA MET A 60 9.70 1.45 -18.69
C MET A 60 8.33 1.23 -19.36
N MET A 61 7.50 2.27 -19.50
CA MET A 61 6.26 2.22 -20.25
C MET A 61 6.59 2.30 -21.75
N HIS A 62 6.86 1.14 -22.35
CA HIS A 62 7.10 1.03 -23.79
C HIS A 62 5.95 1.69 -24.57
N GLY A 63 6.27 2.68 -25.41
CA GLY A 63 5.30 3.36 -26.29
C GLY A 63 4.93 4.79 -25.91
N ILE A 64 5.53 5.37 -24.86
CA ILE A 64 5.41 6.81 -24.57
C ILE A 64 6.62 7.53 -25.20
N ASN A 65 6.39 8.21 -26.34
CA ASN A 65 7.32 9.20 -26.91
C ASN A 65 7.12 10.55 -26.26
#